data_AF-A0A2S0MWL1-F1
#
_entry.id   AF-A0A2S0MWL1-F1
#
_cell.length_a   1.000
_cell.length_b   1.000
_cell.length_c   1.000
_cell.angle_alpha   90.00
_cell.angle_beta   90.00
_cell.angle_gamma   90.00
#
_symmetry.space_group_name_H-M   'P 1'
#
loop_
_entity.id
_entity.type
_entity.pdbx_description
1 polymer ?
#
loop_
_entity_poly.entity_id
_entity_poly.type
_entity_poly.pdbx_seq_one_letter_code
_entity_poly.pdbx_strand_id
1 'polypeptide(L)'
;MKQPPNKNAPELAGSKGAIQKSDGADFTALQAAFAQRGHHLNHVTSPDGTTTYWAERWGLVRYLPNLHDAALFLAQIGGRL
;
A
#
# COMPACT_ATOMS: atom_id res chain seq x y z
N MET A 1 34.81 -1.63 -8.49
CA MET A 1 34.13 -2.90 -8.84
C MET A 1 32.63 -2.65 -8.76
N LYS A 2 31.90 -2.83 -9.87
CA LYS A 2 30.46 -2.49 -9.97
C LYS A 2 29.62 -3.64 -9.41
N GLN A 3 28.64 -3.30 -8.58
CA GLN A 3 27.63 -4.21 -8.03
C GLN A 3 26.79 -4.81 -9.18
N PRO A 4 26.46 -6.13 -9.17
CA PRO A 4 25.67 -6.75 -10.22
C PRO A 4 24.21 -6.27 -10.19
N PRO A 5 23.53 -6.20 -11.35
CA PRO A 5 22.14 -5.77 -11.40
C PRO A 5 21.23 -6.82 -10.75
N ASN A 6 20.45 -6.38 -9.76
CA ASN A 6 19.50 -7.20 -9.04
C ASN A 6 18.36 -7.65 -9.97
N LYS A 7 18.22 -8.97 -10.17
CA LYS A 7 17.30 -9.63 -11.14
C LYS A 7 15.83 -9.63 -10.71
N ASN A 8 15.43 -8.75 -9.80
CA ASN A 8 14.09 -8.74 -9.18
C ASN A 8 13.32 -7.43 -9.39
N ALA A 9 13.72 -6.59 -10.34
CA ALA A 9 12.93 -5.41 -10.72
C ALA A 9 11.91 -5.81 -11.79
N PRO A 10 10.59 -5.82 -11.50
CA PRO A 10 9.61 -5.89 -12.56
C PRO A 10 9.63 -4.55 -13.31
N GLU A 11 9.94 -4.61 -14.60
CA GLU A 11 9.90 -3.48 -15.52
C GLU A 11 8.43 -3.06 -15.71
N LEU A 12 8.04 -1.93 -15.14
CA LEU A 12 6.67 -1.44 -15.17
C LEU A 12 6.48 -0.55 -16.41
N ALA A 13 6.11 -1.20 -17.51
CA ALA A 13 5.62 -0.54 -18.72
C ALA A 13 4.26 0.12 -18.42
N GLY A 14 4.13 1.37 -18.86
CA GLY A 14 3.17 2.33 -18.31
C GLY A 14 1.69 2.05 -18.55
N SER A 15 0.86 2.73 -17.75
CA SER A 15 -0.55 3.01 -18.07
C SER A 15 -1.01 4.31 -17.40
N LYS A 16 -0.84 5.40 -18.14
CA LYS A 16 -1.25 6.76 -17.81
C LYS A 16 -2.77 6.86 -17.56
N GLY A 17 -3.15 7.23 -16.33
CA GLY A 17 -4.32 8.08 -16.06
C GLY A 17 -5.62 7.38 -15.66
N ALA A 18 -5.83 7.22 -14.35
CA ALA A 18 -7.13 7.34 -13.71
C ALA A 18 -6.93 7.71 -12.23
N ILE A 19 -7.10 8.99 -11.89
CA ILE A 19 -7.01 9.42 -10.49
C ILE A 19 -8.30 8.95 -9.80
N GLN A 20 -8.18 7.89 -9.03
CA GLN A 20 -9.25 7.20 -8.31
C GLN A 20 -9.78 8.11 -7.18
N LYS A 21 -10.74 8.99 -7.46
CA LYS A 21 -11.34 9.88 -6.44
C LYS A 21 -12.06 9.12 -5.31
N SER A 22 -12.54 7.90 -5.57
CA SER A 22 -13.18 7.06 -4.55
C SER A 22 -12.15 6.39 -3.62
N ASP A 23 -11.04 5.91 -4.20
CA ASP A 23 -9.96 5.22 -3.47
C ASP A 23 -9.32 6.12 -2.39
N GLY A 24 -9.28 7.44 -2.62
CA GLY A 24 -8.77 8.39 -1.64
C GLY A 24 -9.56 8.44 -0.33
N ALA A 25 -10.90 8.42 -0.40
CA ALA A 25 -11.75 8.45 0.79
C ALA A 25 -11.68 7.13 1.56
N ASP A 26 -11.70 6.01 0.84
CA ASP A 26 -11.56 4.66 1.40
C ASP A 26 -10.18 4.48 2.06
N PHE A 27 -9.11 4.98 1.42
CA PHE A 27 -7.77 4.97 2.00
C PHE A 27 -7.67 5.80 3.28
N THR A 28 -8.24 7.02 3.32
CA THR A 28 -8.20 7.85 4.54
C THR A 28 -8.91 7.17 5.71
N ALA A 29 -10.06 6.53 5.47
CA ALA A 29 -10.77 5.78 6.50
C ALA A 29 -9.95 4.59 7.00
N LEU A 30 -9.35 3.81 6.08
CA LEU A 30 -8.46 2.70 6.42
C LEU A 30 -7.26 3.19 7.22
N GLN A 31 -6.58 4.25 6.79
CA GLN A 31 -5.41 4.80 7.46
C GLN A 31 -5.73 5.19 8.91
N ALA A 32 -6.87 5.84 9.14
CA ALA A 32 -7.33 6.18 10.49
C ALA A 32 -7.60 4.93 11.35
N ALA A 33 -8.19 3.88 10.76
CA ALA A 33 -8.44 2.63 11.48
C ALA A 33 -7.16 1.85 11.80
N PHE A 34 -6.16 1.85 10.91
CA PHE A 34 -4.82 1.31 11.17
C PHE A 34 -4.12 2.06 12.30
N ALA A 35 -4.19 3.40 12.31
CA ALA A 35 -3.60 4.24 13.35
C ALA A 35 -4.17 3.92 14.74
N GLN A 36 -5.47 3.66 14.84
CA GLN A 36 -6.11 3.21 16.09
C GLN A 36 -5.57 1.86 16.61
N ARG A 37 -5.00 1.04 15.74
CA ARG A 37 -4.36 -0.24 16.11
C ARG A 37 -2.86 -0.11 16.36
N GLY A 38 -2.29 1.10 16.26
CA GLY A 38 -0.85 1.33 16.37
C GLY A 38 -0.06 0.85 15.15
N HIS A 39 -0.70 0.81 14.00
CA HIS A 39 -0.08 0.55 12.70
C HIS A 39 -0.15 1.82 11.84
N HIS A 40 0.78 2.01 10.91
CA HIS A 40 0.63 3.03 9.87
C HIS A 40 0.33 2.37 8.54
N LEU A 41 -0.68 2.88 7.83
CA LEU A 41 -0.95 2.50 6.45
C LEU A 41 -0.37 3.56 5.52
N ASN A 42 0.49 3.11 4.62
CA ASN A 42 1.19 3.93 3.65
C ASN A 42 0.82 3.49 2.23
N HIS A 43 1.01 4.40 1.27
CA HIS A 43 0.93 4.07 -0.14
C HIS A 43 1.98 4.83 -0.95
N VAL A 44 2.30 4.30 -2.13
CA VAL A 44 3.02 5.03 -3.18
C VAL A 44 2.32 4.76 -4.50
N THR A 45 2.05 5.82 -5.24
CA THR A 45 1.54 5.72 -6.61
C THR A 45 2.70 5.91 -7.57
N SER A 46 3.01 4.88 -8.34
CA SER A 46 4.01 4.93 -9.40
C SER A 46 3.55 5.85 -10.54
N PRO A 47 4.47 6.36 -11.38
CA PRO A 47 4.12 7.19 -12.54
C PRO A 47 3.22 6.47 -13.57
N ASP A 48 3.26 5.14 -13.58
CA ASP A 48 2.37 4.26 -14.36
C ASP A 48 0.95 4.11 -13.76
N GLY A 49 0.64 4.81 -12.67
CA GLY A 49 -0.68 4.78 -12.02
C GLY A 49 -0.91 3.61 -11.08
N THR A 50 0.05 2.69 -10.94
CA THR A 50 -0.04 1.58 -9.99
C THR A 50 0.17 2.10 -8.58
N THR A 51 -0.81 1.90 -7.70
CA THR A 51 -0.67 2.20 -6.28
C THR A 51 -0.30 0.94 -5.52
N THR A 52 0.78 1.03 -4.75
CA THR A 52 1.21 0.00 -3.80
C THR A 52 0.89 0.46 -2.39
N TYR A 53 0.32 -0.41 -1.56
CA TYR A 53 0.04 -0.13 -0.15
C TYR A 53 0.89 -1.03 0.75
N TRP A 54 1.19 -0.54 1.94
CA TRP A 54 1.81 -1.35 2.99
C TRP A 54 1.43 -0.86 4.37
N ALA A 55 1.28 -1.82 5.28
CA ALA A 55 1.11 -1.53 6.69
C ALA A 55 2.44 -1.73 7.43
N GLU A 56 2.82 -0.77 8.26
CA GLU A 56 4.02 -0.86 9.09
C GLU A 56 3.68 -0.85 10.59
N ARG A 57 4.47 -1.56 11.37
CA ARG A 57 4.48 -1.48 12.84
C ARG A 57 5.81 -1.97 13.39
N TRP A 58 6.43 -1.19 14.27
CA TRP A 58 7.69 -1.53 14.97
C TRP A 58 8.80 -2.03 14.03
N GLY A 59 8.93 -1.44 12.84
CA GLY A 59 9.94 -1.83 11.85
C GLY A 59 9.58 -3.06 11.00
N LEU A 60 8.43 -3.69 11.22
CA LEU A 60 7.88 -4.71 10.33
C LEU A 60 6.99 -4.05 9.28
N VAL A 61 7.10 -4.51 8.04
CA VAL A 61 6.32 -4.03 6.90
C VAL A 61 5.56 -5.20 6.28
N ARG A 62 4.25 -5.03 6.09
CA ARG A 62 3.38 -5.96 5.39
C ARG A 62 2.93 -5.33 4.08
N TYR A 63 3.32 -5.93 2.97
CA TYR A 63 2.87 -5.54 1.64
C TYR A 63 1.38 -5.88 1.44
N LEU A 64 0.65 -4.92 0.85
CA LEU A 64 -0.79 -4.98 0.62
C LEU A 64 -1.06 -4.48 -0.82
N PRO A 65 -1.28 -5.37 -1.80
CA PRO A 65 -1.29 -4.98 -3.21
C PRO A 65 -2.50 -4.11 -3.62
N ASN A 66 -3.54 -4.03 -2.80
CA ASN A 66 -4.72 -3.18 -3.04
C ASN A 66 -5.43 -2.82 -1.71
N LEU A 67 -6.38 -1.89 -1.76
CA LEU A 67 -7.15 -1.49 -0.57
C LEU A 67 -7.99 -2.62 0.05
N HIS A 68 -8.44 -3.58 -0.75
CA HIS A 68 -9.21 -4.72 -0.23
C HIS A 68 -8.33 -5.59 0.69
N ASP A 69 -7.10 -5.90 0.27
CA ASP A 69 -6.13 -6.59 1.13
C ASP A 69 -5.79 -5.78 2.39
N ALA A 70 -5.74 -4.44 2.30
CA ALA A 70 -5.58 -3.59 3.47
C ALA A 70 -6.76 -3.70 4.45
N ALA A 71 -7.99 -3.75 3.95
CA ALA A 71 -9.18 -3.96 4.78
C ALA A 71 -9.21 -5.36 5.43
N LEU A 72 -8.82 -6.40 4.69
CA LEU A 72 -8.69 -7.75 5.23
C LEU A 72 -7.62 -7.82 6.32
N PHE A 73 -6.47 -7.18 6.10
CA PHE A 73 -5.41 -7.14 7.11
C PHE A 73 -5.83 -6.33 8.34
N LEU A 74 -6.57 -5.23 8.16
CA LEU A 74 -7.16 -4.47 9.27
C LEU A 74 -8.06 -5.35 10.13
N ALA A 75 -8.94 -6.15 9.51
CA ALA A 75 -9.78 -7.11 10.21
C ALA A 75 -8.96 -8.17 10.97
N GLN A 76 -7.87 -8.65 10.36
CA GLN A 76 -6.97 -9.62 10.99
C GLN A 76 -6.28 -9.07 12.25
N ILE A 77 -5.92 -7.79 12.27
CA ILE A 77 -5.31 -7.12 13.45
C ILE A 77 -6.36 -6.57 14.44
N GLY A 78 -7.63 -6.96 14.30
CA GLY A 78 -8.73 -6.58 15.19
C GLY A 78 -9.26 -5.16 14.99
N GLY A 79 -9.03 -4.56 13.83
CA GLY A 79 -9.68 -3.33 13.39
C GLY A 79 -10.95 -3.59 12.58
N ARG A 80 -11.74 -2.54 12.36
CA ARG A 80 -12.89 -2.53 11.44
C ARG A 80 -13.05 -1.14 10.86
N LEU A 81 -13.62 -1.05 9.65
CA LEU A 81 -14.10 0.21 9.09
C LEU A 81 -15.47 0.57 9.68
#